data_AF-A0A2V9W4F8-F1
#
_entry.id   AF-A0A2V9W4F8-F1
#
_cell.length_a   1.000
_cell.length_b   1.000
_cell.length_c   1.000
_cell.angle_alpha   90.00
_cell.angle_beta   90.00
_cell.angle_gamma   90.00
#
_symmetry.space_group_name_H-M   'P 1'
#
loop_
_entity.id
_entity.type
_entity.pdbx_description
1 polymer ?
#
loop_
_entity_poly.entity_id
_entity_poly.type
_entity_poly.pdbx_seq_one_letter_code
_entity_poly.pdbx_strand_id
1 'polypeptide(L)'
;MSTPFSRREILQKSLALGTLVIASSHAPSAMLHALEQSEQRKPTPPNDLGPFYKRLAPETTSLRVAGDPGMPLAVSGQIFDTRGEKLSGAVLEVWQTSHVGHYDVEGYRYRAKLIADASGAYKFDSVVPGHYPDRVCQHIHYLVTAPGHKPLVTQLYFATDPVFDGDPDKNFSRDPLIHSRELVRPVTLAGDPKDIIAKVRFELCLERA
;
A
#
# COMPACT_ATOMS: atom_id res chain seq x y z
N MET A 1 -42.59 -52.13 -34.10
CA MET A 1 -43.54 -51.00 -33.93
C MET A 1 -43.56 -50.65 -32.46
N SER A 2 -42.85 -49.59 -32.07
CA SER A 2 -42.70 -49.13 -30.68
C SER A 2 -43.51 -47.84 -30.54
N THR A 3 -44.45 -47.81 -29.59
CA THR A 3 -45.31 -46.65 -29.31
C THR A 3 -44.49 -45.48 -28.74
N PRO A 4 -44.81 -44.22 -29.10
CA PRO A 4 -44.13 -43.05 -28.54
C PRO A 4 -44.57 -42.78 -27.09
N PHE A 5 -43.62 -42.37 -26.26
CA PHE A 5 -43.82 -42.07 -24.84
C PHE A 5 -44.81 -40.91 -24.63
N SER A 6 -45.56 -40.97 -23.54
CA SER A 6 -46.50 -39.91 -23.17
C SER A 6 -45.76 -38.71 -22.57
N ARG A 7 -46.29 -37.49 -22.80
CA ARG A 7 -45.74 -36.23 -22.25
C ARG A 7 -45.54 -36.25 -20.72
N ARG A 8 -46.31 -37.08 -20.00
CA ARG A 8 -46.23 -37.24 -18.55
C ARG A 8 -45.01 -38.07 -18.11
N GLU A 9 -44.55 -39.01 -18.95
CA GLU A 9 -43.35 -39.83 -18.68
C GLU A 9 -42.06 -39.05 -18.92
N ILE A 10 -42.06 -38.12 -19.88
CA ILE A 10 -40.91 -37.24 -20.17
C ILE A 10 -40.66 -36.29 -18.99
N LEU A 11 -41.72 -35.76 -18.36
CA LEU A 11 -41.60 -34.87 -17.21
C LEU A 11 -41.16 -35.60 -15.93
N GLN A 12 -41.54 -36.86 -15.74
CA GLN A 12 -41.08 -37.63 -14.58
C GLN A 12 -39.62 -38.10 -14.71
N LYS A 13 -39.12 -38.29 -15.94
CA LYS A 13 -37.74 -38.74 -16.18
C LYS A 13 -36.70 -37.60 -16.23
N SER A 14 -37.12 -36.34 -16.22
CA SER A 14 -36.22 -35.18 -16.24
C SER A 14 -35.83 -34.65 -14.85
N LEU A 15 -36.32 -35.26 -13.77
CA LEU A 15 -35.93 -34.89 -12.39
C LEU A 15 -34.65 -35.55 -11.87
N ALA A 16 -33.97 -36.41 -12.65
CA ALA A 16 -32.85 -37.23 -12.13
C ALA A 16 -31.47 -36.96 -12.76
N LEU A 17 -31.33 -36.10 -13.79
CA LEU A 17 -30.01 -35.69 -14.28
C LEU A 17 -29.98 -34.18 -14.51
N GLY A 18 -29.55 -33.47 -13.48
CA GLY A 18 -29.36 -32.02 -13.51
C GLY A 18 -28.15 -31.60 -14.34
N THR A 19 -28.36 -31.34 -15.62
CA THR A 19 -27.50 -30.45 -16.40
C THR A 19 -28.36 -29.37 -17.03
N LEU A 20 -28.59 -28.32 -16.26
CA LEU A 20 -29.07 -27.04 -16.75
C LEU A 20 -27.82 -26.29 -17.27
N VAL A 21 -27.53 -26.37 -18.56
CA VAL A 21 -26.58 -25.42 -19.18
C VAL A 21 -27.32 -24.10 -19.31
N ILE A 22 -27.23 -23.27 -18.26
CA ILE A 22 -27.55 -21.85 -18.37
C ILE A 22 -26.39 -21.21 -19.12
N ALA A 23 -26.51 -21.05 -20.44
CA ALA A 23 -25.65 -20.14 -21.17
C ALA A 23 -26.06 -18.71 -20.78
N SER A 24 -25.39 -18.17 -19.77
CA SER A 24 -25.61 -16.79 -19.32
C SER A 24 -25.14 -15.83 -20.41
N SER A 25 -26.08 -15.30 -21.19
CA SER A 25 -25.88 -14.19 -22.13
C SER A 25 -25.65 -12.88 -21.36
N HIS A 26 -24.49 -12.73 -20.72
CA HIS A 26 -24.02 -11.41 -20.29
C HIS A 26 -23.28 -10.78 -21.45
N ALA A 27 -23.81 -9.65 -21.92
CA ALA A 27 -23.40 -8.97 -23.13
C ALA A 27 -21.88 -8.68 -23.14
N PRO A 28 -21.18 -8.89 -24.28
CA PRO A 28 -19.79 -8.51 -24.45
C PRO A 28 -19.51 -7.05 -24.07
N SER A 29 -20.50 -6.16 -24.20
CA SER A 29 -20.36 -4.75 -23.82
C SER A 29 -20.25 -4.54 -22.31
N ALA A 30 -20.80 -5.41 -21.47
CA ALA A 30 -20.62 -5.34 -20.02
C ALA A 30 -19.22 -5.80 -19.60
N MET A 31 -18.65 -6.78 -20.31
CA MET A 31 -17.23 -7.13 -20.17
C MET A 31 -16.33 -6.04 -20.73
N LEU A 32 -16.67 -5.43 -21.88
CA LEU A 32 -15.92 -4.30 -22.44
C LEU A 32 -15.97 -3.09 -21.51
N HIS A 33 -17.14 -2.75 -20.97
CA HIS A 33 -17.28 -1.72 -19.94
C HIS A 33 -16.53 -2.09 -18.66
N ALA A 34 -16.54 -3.35 -18.21
CA ALA A 34 -15.77 -3.77 -17.04
C ALA A 34 -14.25 -3.74 -17.28
N LEU A 35 -13.80 -3.89 -18.54
CA LEU A 35 -12.40 -3.71 -18.94
C LEU A 35 -12.04 -2.22 -19.13
N GLU A 36 -13.00 -1.39 -19.56
CA GLU A 36 -12.84 0.06 -19.73
C GLU A 36 -12.99 0.83 -18.42
N GLN A 37 -13.70 0.28 -17.44
CA GLN A 37 -13.85 0.81 -16.08
C GLN A 37 -12.66 0.41 -15.20
N SER A 38 -11.43 0.47 -15.73
CA SER A 38 -10.29 0.72 -14.84
C SER A 38 -10.46 2.15 -14.34
N GLU A 39 -11.15 2.32 -13.20
CA GLU A 39 -11.22 3.59 -12.49
C GLU A 39 -9.81 4.18 -12.42
N GLN A 40 -9.58 5.27 -13.15
CA GLN A 40 -8.26 5.90 -13.22
C GLN A 40 -7.89 6.33 -11.81
N ARG A 41 -6.86 5.69 -11.25
CA ARG A 41 -6.36 6.00 -9.92
C ARG A 41 -5.59 7.31 -9.99
N LYS A 42 -5.76 8.14 -8.97
CA LYS A 42 -4.95 9.33 -8.79
C LYS A 42 -3.54 8.92 -8.36
N PRO A 43 -2.47 9.49 -8.96
CA PRO A 43 -1.12 9.30 -8.45
C PRO A 43 -1.02 9.69 -6.99
N THR A 44 -0.16 9.00 -6.24
CA THR A 44 0.13 9.40 -4.86
C THR A 44 0.75 10.81 -4.87
N PRO A 45 0.28 11.72 -4.01
CA PRO A 45 0.82 13.08 -3.95
C PRO A 45 2.31 13.08 -3.65
N PRO A 46 3.07 13.94 -4.34
CA PRO A 46 4.49 14.06 -4.07
C PRO A 46 4.75 14.87 -2.80
N ASN A 47 5.93 14.68 -2.23
CA ASN A 47 6.55 15.56 -1.26
C ASN A 47 8.01 15.82 -1.65
N ASP A 48 8.64 16.77 -0.97
CA ASP A 48 10.06 17.03 -1.14
C ASP A 48 10.93 15.86 -0.66
N LEU A 49 12.07 15.69 -1.33
CA LEU A 49 13.10 14.71 -0.98
C LEU A 49 13.70 14.98 0.40
N GLY A 50 13.76 16.25 0.80
CA GLY A 50 14.46 16.67 2.01
C GLY A 50 15.97 16.48 1.93
N PRO A 51 16.72 16.97 2.93
CA PRO A 51 18.19 17.03 2.88
C PRO A 51 18.86 15.70 3.27
N PHE A 52 18.10 14.73 3.79
CA PHE A 52 18.65 13.54 4.42
C PHE A 52 18.60 12.28 3.55
N TYR A 53 18.25 12.38 2.26
CA TYR A 53 18.34 11.24 1.35
C TYR A 53 19.80 10.80 1.14
N LYS A 54 20.04 9.48 1.18
CA LYS A 54 21.35 8.86 0.94
C LYS A 54 21.19 7.71 -0.06
N ARG A 55 21.93 7.78 -1.17
CA ARG A 55 22.02 6.68 -2.15
C ARG A 55 22.69 5.46 -1.54
N LEU A 56 22.49 4.31 -2.19
CA LEU A 56 23.12 3.02 -1.86
C LEU A 56 22.69 2.48 -0.48
N ALA A 57 21.46 2.76 -0.07
CA ALA A 57 20.87 2.08 1.07
C ALA A 57 20.89 0.55 0.85
N PRO A 58 21.15 -0.25 1.91
CA PRO A 58 21.21 -1.70 1.79
C PRO A 58 19.87 -2.27 1.34
N GLU A 59 19.92 -3.36 0.57
CA GLU A 59 18.72 -4.11 0.21
C GLU A 59 18.31 -4.99 1.40
N THR A 60 17.25 -4.61 2.11
CA THR A 60 16.79 -5.28 3.34
C THR A 60 15.33 -4.97 3.62
N THR A 61 14.61 -5.90 4.23
CA THR A 61 13.24 -5.68 4.73
C THR A 61 13.21 -5.28 6.21
N SER A 62 14.36 -5.02 6.83
CA SER A 62 14.43 -4.52 8.21
C SER A 62 15.30 -3.27 8.27
N LEU A 63 14.67 -2.16 8.59
CA LEU A 63 15.29 -0.84 8.80
C LEU A 63 15.83 -0.68 10.23
N ARG A 64 15.37 -1.53 11.14
CA ARG A 64 15.81 -1.62 12.53
C ARG A 64 16.70 -2.83 12.76
N VAL A 65 17.48 -2.80 13.83
CA VAL A 65 18.18 -3.98 14.36
C VAL A 65 17.56 -4.43 15.68
N ALA A 66 17.88 -5.66 16.10
CA ALA A 66 17.41 -6.19 17.38
C ALA A 66 17.89 -5.29 18.54
N GLY A 67 16.97 -4.96 19.46
CA GLY A 67 17.25 -4.06 20.58
C GLY A 67 17.12 -2.58 20.27
N ASP A 68 16.76 -2.19 19.04
CA ASP A 68 16.49 -0.79 18.73
C ASP A 68 15.37 -0.24 19.62
N PRO A 69 15.62 0.90 20.30
CA PRO A 69 14.60 1.56 21.10
C PRO A 69 13.48 2.15 20.23
N GLY A 70 12.29 2.27 20.81
CA GLY A 70 11.09 2.76 20.15
C GLY A 70 10.03 1.67 19.95
N MET A 71 8.83 2.11 19.58
CA MET A 71 7.71 1.21 19.29
C MET A 71 8.00 0.42 18.00
N PRO A 72 8.01 -0.93 18.02
CA PRO A 72 8.16 -1.72 16.80
C PRO A 72 7.07 -1.37 15.78
N LEU A 73 7.47 -1.26 14.52
CA LEU A 73 6.61 -0.88 13.40
C LEU A 73 6.75 -1.87 12.26
N ALA A 74 5.63 -2.42 11.79
CA ALA A 74 5.56 -3.15 10.52
C ALA A 74 4.82 -2.28 9.48
N VAL A 75 5.46 -2.06 8.35
CA VAL A 75 4.93 -1.28 7.23
C VAL A 75 4.70 -2.21 6.04
N SER A 76 3.56 -2.05 5.36
CA SER A 76 3.27 -2.78 4.12
C SER A 76 2.48 -1.95 3.13
N GLY A 77 2.44 -2.40 1.88
CA GLY A 77 1.69 -1.75 0.82
C GLY A 77 1.77 -2.51 -0.50
N GLN A 78 1.05 -2.01 -1.50
CA GLN A 78 1.24 -2.38 -2.90
C GLN A 78 1.51 -1.14 -3.75
N ILE A 79 2.21 -1.36 -4.86
CA ILE A 79 2.52 -0.35 -5.87
C ILE A 79 1.76 -0.69 -7.14
N PHE A 80 1.08 0.31 -7.68
CA PHE A 80 0.36 0.23 -8.94
C PHE A 80 0.48 1.53 -9.74
N ASP A 81 0.08 1.52 -11.01
CA ASP A 81 -0.01 2.73 -11.82
C ASP A 81 -1.42 3.36 -11.79
N THR A 82 -1.61 4.47 -12.50
CA THR A 82 -2.89 5.16 -12.61
C THR A 82 -3.98 4.37 -13.36
N ARG A 83 -3.64 3.27 -14.03
CA ARG A 83 -4.60 2.31 -14.62
C ARG A 83 -4.90 1.14 -13.68
N GLY A 84 -4.27 1.10 -12.52
CA GLY A 84 -4.40 0.03 -11.55
C GLY A 84 -3.54 -1.19 -11.83
N GLU A 85 -2.62 -1.13 -12.81
CA GLU A 85 -1.66 -2.19 -13.10
C GLU A 85 -0.66 -2.29 -11.94
N LYS A 86 -0.48 -3.50 -11.39
CA LYS A 86 0.47 -3.75 -10.31
C LYS A 86 1.91 -3.67 -10.84
N LEU A 87 2.77 -2.92 -10.16
CA LEU A 87 4.14 -2.66 -10.61
C LEU A 87 5.14 -3.62 -9.95
N SER A 88 5.23 -4.83 -10.54
CA SER A 88 6.26 -5.80 -10.19
C SER A 88 7.66 -5.24 -10.46
N GLY A 89 8.60 -5.48 -9.53
CA GLY A 89 9.98 -5.02 -9.65
C GLY A 89 10.18 -3.52 -9.46
N ALA A 90 9.14 -2.76 -9.09
CA ALA A 90 9.31 -1.37 -8.67
C ALA A 90 10.29 -1.29 -7.49
N VAL A 91 11.20 -0.31 -7.54
CA VAL A 91 12.22 -0.11 -6.51
C VAL A 91 11.75 0.98 -5.56
N LEU A 92 11.78 0.69 -4.26
CA LEU A 92 11.53 1.67 -3.20
C LEU A 92 12.82 1.92 -2.43
N GLU A 93 13.18 3.18 -2.26
CA GLU A 93 14.15 3.61 -1.25
C GLU A 93 13.39 4.28 -0.12
N VAL A 94 13.56 3.78 1.09
CA VAL A 94 12.87 4.25 2.30
C VAL A 94 13.88 4.75 3.32
N TRP A 95 13.58 5.87 3.96
CA TRP A 95 14.39 6.41 5.06
C TRP A 95 13.53 7.16 6.07
N GLN A 96 13.97 7.15 7.33
CA GLN A 96 13.31 7.85 8.43
C GLN A 96 14.33 8.20 9.52
N THR A 97 13.87 8.95 10.52
CA THR A 97 14.59 9.13 11.79
C THR A 97 14.50 7.89 12.67
N SER A 98 15.38 7.84 13.67
CA SER A 98 15.19 7.01 14.87
C SER A 98 13.95 7.44 15.68
N HIS A 99 13.58 6.65 16.68
CA HIS A 99 12.47 6.93 17.61
C HIS A 99 12.57 8.27 18.37
N VAL A 100 13.74 8.92 18.40
CA VAL A 100 13.98 10.24 19.03
C VAL A 100 14.25 11.35 18.02
N GLY A 101 14.01 11.12 16.72
CA GLY A 101 14.07 12.18 15.72
C GLY A 101 15.44 12.40 15.07
N HIS A 102 16.42 11.52 15.29
CA HIS A 102 17.74 11.64 14.66
C HIS A 102 17.86 10.77 13.40
N TYR A 103 18.28 11.38 12.29
CA TYR A 103 18.74 10.65 11.11
C TYR A 103 20.15 10.10 11.32
N ASP A 104 20.40 8.89 10.83
CA ASP A 104 21.76 8.40 10.67
C ASP A 104 22.38 9.06 9.43
N VAL A 105 23.34 9.96 9.68
CA VAL A 105 24.08 10.71 8.65
C VAL A 105 25.38 10.02 8.26
N GLU A 106 25.94 9.18 9.13
CA GLU A 106 27.20 8.46 8.88
C GLU A 106 26.92 7.12 8.19
N GLY A 107 26.05 6.30 8.78
CA GLY A 107 25.69 4.97 8.31
C GLY A 107 24.39 4.93 7.51
N TYR A 108 23.72 3.77 7.59
CA TYR A 108 22.47 3.47 6.90
C TYR A 108 21.36 2.96 7.83
N ARG A 109 21.46 3.22 9.15
CA ARG A 109 20.38 2.86 10.08
C ARG A 109 19.08 3.54 9.65
N TYR A 110 17.97 2.80 9.75
CA TYR A 110 16.65 3.24 9.34
C TYR A 110 16.52 3.61 7.85
N ARG A 111 17.32 2.98 6.99
CA ARG A 111 17.27 3.12 5.54
C ARG A 111 17.25 1.75 4.87
N ALA A 112 16.49 1.62 3.80
CA ALA A 112 16.51 0.41 3.00
C ALA A 112 16.18 0.69 1.53
N LYS A 113 16.69 -0.18 0.69
CA LYS A 113 16.18 -0.42 -0.66
C LYS A 113 15.33 -1.68 -0.64
N LEU A 114 14.17 -1.62 -1.28
CA LEU A 114 13.21 -2.72 -1.42
C LEU A 114 12.87 -2.90 -2.90
N ILE A 115 12.52 -4.13 -3.27
CA ILE A 115 12.00 -4.47 -4.60
C ILE A 115 10.59 -5.03 -4.39
N ALA A 116 9.61 -4.44 -5.07
CA ALA A 116 8.24 -4.92 -5.03
C ALA A 116 8.12 -6.30 -5.69
N ASP A 117 7.34 -7.19 -5.07
CA ASP A 117 7.17 -8.56 -5.56
C ASP A 117 6.29 -8.63 -6.83
N ALA A 118 6.03 -9.86 -7.31
CA ALA A 118 5.23 -10.10 -8.51
C ALA A 118 3.79 -9.54 -8.44
N SER A 119 3.28 -9.27 -7.24
CA SER A 119 1.98 -8.65 -7.00
C SER A 119 2.06 -7.13 -6.77
N GLY A 120 3.25 -6.54 -6.93
CA GLY A 120 3.55 -5.16 -6.59
C GLY A 120 3.62 -4.89 -5.09
N ALA A 121 3.63 -5.94 -4.25
CA ALA A 121 3.62 -5.76 -2.80
C ALA A 121 5.02 -5.50 -2.24
N TYR A 122 5.08 -4.73 -1.15
CA TYR A 122 6.28 -4.52 -0.36
C TYR A 122 5.94 -4.58 1.14
N LYS A 123 6.96 -4.89 1.94
CA LYS A 123 6.88 -4.84 3.40
C LYS A 123 8.26 -4.61 4.00
N PHE A 124 8.28 -3.95 5.16
CA PHE A 124 9.49 -3.82 5.97
C PHE A 124 9.16 -3.59 7.44
N ASP A 125 10.10 -3.94 8.30
CA ASP A 125 10.06 -3.68 9.74
C ASP A 125 10.96 -2.50 10.12
N SER A 126 10.52 -1.69 11.06
CA SER A 126 11.22 -0.51 11.58
C SER A 126 10.77 -0.21 13.02
N VAL A 127 11.05 0.99 13.50
CA VAL A 127 10.42 1.57 14.69
C VAL A 127 9.61 2.80 14.26
N VAL A 128 8.60 3.18 15.04
CA VAL A 128 7.88 4.45 14.83
C VAL A 128 8.91 5.60 14.93
N PRO A 129 9.04 6.46 13.90
CA PRO A 129 10.01 7.55 13.90
C PRO A 129 9.63 8.63 14.93
N GLY A 130 10.64 9.29 15.49
CA GLY A 130 10.45 10.44 16.38
C GLY A 130 10.32 11.76 15.62
N HIS A 131 9.72 12.75 16.28
CA HIS A 131 9.66 14.15 15.84
C HIS A 131 11.03 14.82 15.86
N TYR A 132 11.26 15.83 15.01
CA TYR A 132 12.47 16.64 15.01
C TYR A 132 12.18 18.11 14.66
N PRO A 133 13.00 19.08 15.09
CA PRO A 133 12.62 20.51 15.10
C PRO A 133 12.10 21.09 13.78
N ASP A 134 12.65 20.63 12.64
CA ASP A 134 12.26 21.15 11.32
C ASP A 134 10.95 20.56 10.80
N ARG A 135 10.40 19.53 11.46
CA ARG A 135 9.26 18.75 10.98
C ARG A 135 8.32 18.38 12.11
N VAL A 136 7.09 18.87 12.02
CA VAL A 136 6.13 18.80 13.13
C VAL A 136 5.53 17.40 13.26
N CYS A 137 5.30 16.68 12.16
CA CYS A 137 4.77 15.31 12.18
C CYS A 137 5.84 14.22 11.99
N GLN A 138 5.62 13.06 12.61
CA GLN A 138 6.32 11.81 12.34
C GLN A 138 6.07 11.37 10.90
N HIS A 139 7.13 10.94 10.21
CA HIS A 139 7.03 10.51 8.82
C HIS A 139 8.10 9.49 8.41
N ILE A 140 7.79 8.75 7.35
CA ILE A 140 8.74 7.91 6.62
C ILE A 140 8.79 8.41 5.18
N HIS A 141 9.99 8.65 4.66
CA HIS A 141 10.18 9.05 3.28
C HIS A 141 10.23 7.85 2.34
N TYR A 142 9.76 8.08 1.11
CA TYR A 142 9.79 7.13 0.00
C TYR A 142 10.34 7.84 -1.24
N LEU A 143 11.24 7.15 -1.95
CA LEU A 143 11.55 7.37 -3.35
C LEU A 143 11.23 6.08 -4.10
N VAL A 144 10.31 6.16 -5.05
CA VAL A 144 9.79 5.00 -5.78
C VAL A 144 10.05 5.18 -7.26
N THR A 145 10.60 4.14 -7.89
CA THR A 145 10.87 4.13 -9.33
C THR A 145 10.39 2.82 -9.95
N ALA A 146 9.89 2.91 -11.18
CA ALA A 146 9.53 1.75 -11.99
C ALA A 146 9.79 2.06 -13.47
N PRO A 147 10.17 1.07 -14.29
CA PRO A 147 10.34 1.28 -15.73
C PRO A 147 9.08 1.89 -16.38
N GLY A 148 9.25 2.92 -17.20
CA GLY A 148 8.14 3.61 -17.88
C GLY A 148 7.25 4.48 -16.98
N HIS A 149 7.68 4.78 -15.75
CA HIS A 149 6.95 5.61 -14.80
C HIS A 149 7.80 6.79 -14.32
N LYS A 150 7.13 7.88 -13.95
CA LYS A 150 7.78 9.02 -13.30
C LYS A 150 8.24 8.61 -11.90
N PRO A 151 9.47 8.95 -11.49
CA PRO A 151 9.89 8.78 -10.10
C PRO A 151 8.94 9.52 -9.15
N LEU A 152 8.55 8.86 -8.07
CA LEU A 152 7.72 9.43 -7.02
C LEU A 152 8.54 9.61 -5.75
N VAL A 153 8.69 10.85 -5.31
CA VAL A 153 9.13 11.17 -3.95
C VAL A 153 7.90 11.51 -3.13
N THR A 154 7.69 10.84 -2.01
CA THR A 154 6.52 11.07 -1.14
C THR A 154 6.84 10.71 0.30
N GLN A 155 5.89 10.91 1.20
CA GLN A 155 6.04 10.63 2.62
C GLN A 155 4.77 9.98 3.19
N LEU A 156 4.98 9.02 4.09
CA LEU A 156 3.96 8.41 4.93
C LEU A 156 3.91 9.14 6.27
N TYR A 157 2.73 9.58 6.71
CA TYR A 157 2.48 10.16 8.03
C TYR A 157 1.55 9.25 8.85
N PHE A 158 1.59 9.39 10.17
CA PHE A 158 0.86 8.50 11.09
C PHE A 158 -0.37 9.21 11.67
N ALA A 159 -1.56 8.65 11.48
CA ALA A 159 -2.81 9.24 12.00
C ALA A 159 -2.85 9.38 13.53
N THR A 160 -1.99 8.66 14.24
CA THR A 160 -1.82 8.71 15.69
C THR A 160 -0.89 9.84 16.15
N ASP A 161 -0.35 10.64 15.23
CA ASP A 161 0.52 11.75 15.60
C ASP A 161 -0.24 12.77 16.47
N PRO A 162 0.30 13.13 17.66
CA PRO A 162 -0.33 14.10 18.56
C PRO A 162 -0.62 15.47 17.92
N VAL A 163 0.10 15.88 16.88
CA VAL A 163 -0.12 17.14 16.17
C VAL A 163 -1.56 17.27 15.66
N PHE A 164 -2.19 16.14 15.34
CA PHE A 164 -3.54 16.10 14.81
C PHE A 164 -4.65 16.20 15.86
N ASP A 165 -4.33 16.27 17.16
CA ASP A 165 -5.29 16.30 18.28
C ASP A 165 -6.34 15.17 18.19
N GLY A 166 -5.96 14.00 17.68
CA GLY A 166 -6.87 12.86 17.48
C GLY A 166 -7.87 13.00 16.33
N ASP A 167 -7.84 14.09 15.55
CA ASP A 167 -8.68 14.31 14.37
C ASP A 167 -7.82 14.62 13.12
N PRO A 168 -7.14 13.63 12.54
CA PRO A 168 -6.29 13.82 11.36
C PRO A 168 -7.08 14.26 10.12
N ASP A 169 -8.38 14.00 10.04
CA ASP A 169 -9.21 14.42 8.90
C ASP A 169 -9.35 15.94 8.86
N LYS A 170 -9.47 16.59 10.02
CA LYS A 170 -9.53 18.06 10.12
C LYS A 170 -8.16 18.71 10.25
N ASN A 171 -7.22 18.04 10.92
CA ASN A 171 -5.98 18.67 11.40
C ASN A 171 -4.73 18.27 10.62
N PHE A 172 -4.81 17.46 9.55
CA PHE A 172 -3.61 17.07 8.79
C PHE A 172 -2.79 18.26 8.29
N SER A 173 -3.45 19.36 7.93
CA SER A 173 -2.82 20.58 7.42
C SER A 173 -2.09 21.42 8.48
N ARG A 174 -2.12 21.01 9.75
CA ARG A 174 -1.30 21.63 10.81
C ARG A 174 0.20 21.41 10.59
N ASP A 175 0.57 20.33 9.90
CA ASP A 175 1.86 20.24 9.26
C ASP A 175 1.72 20.77 7.82
N PRO A 176 2.35 21.91 7.49
CA PRO A 176 2.19 22.57 6.19
C PRO A 176 2.72 21.72 5.02
N LEU A 177 3.47 20.65 5.28
CA LEU A 177 4.02 19.76 4.27
C LEU A 177 3.06 18.62 3.90
N ILE A 178 1.94 18.49 4.62
CA ILE A 178 0.90 17.51 4.31
C ILE A 178 -0.16 18.18 3.43
N HIS A 179 0.06 18.14 2.12
CA HIS A 179 -0.87 18.72 1.14
C HIS A 179 -2.07 17.82 0.79
N SER A 180 -2.02 16.55 1.20
CA SER A 180 -3.12 15.61 0.99
C SER A 180 -3.33 14.71 2.21
N ARG A 181 -4.59 14.59 2.62
CA ARG A 181 -5.02 13.72 3.72
C ARG A 181 -4.66 12.26 3.49
N GLU A 182 -4.55 11.81 2.24
CA GLU A 182 -4.31 10.40 1.93
C GLU A 182 -2.93 9.88 2.37
N LEU A 183 -1.96 10.79 2.58
CA LEU A 183 -0.62 10.51 3.09
C LEU A 183 -0.61 10.18 4.59
N VAL A 184 -1.65 10.59 5.33
CA VAL A 184 -1.80 10.28 6.75
C VAL A 184 -2.52 8.94 6.89
N ARG A 185 -1.85 7.92 7.41
CA ARG A 185 -2.36 6.54 7.41
C ARG A 185 -2.78 6.08 8.80
N PRO A 186 -3.88 5.32 8.92
CA PRO A 186 -4.28 4.73 10.19
C PRO A 186 -3.22 3.75 10.67
N VAL A 187 -3.01 3.74 11.99
CA VAL A 187 -2.11 2.79 12.66
C VAL A 187 -2.96 1.83 13.47
N THR A 188 -2.71 0.54 13.33
CA THR A 188 -3.30 -0.49 14.17
C THR A 188 -2.25 -1.09 15.08
N LEU A 189 -2.65 -1.47 16.30
CA LEU A 189 -1.79 -2.21 17.22
C LEU A 189 -2.14 -3.69 17.12
N ALA A 190 -1.13 -4.55 17.13
CA ALA A 190 -1.29 -6.00 17.12
C ALA A 190 -0.26 -6.66 18.05
N GLY A 191 -0.51 -7.91 18.44
CA GLY A 191 0.37 -8.67 19.33
C GLY A 191 -0.11 -8.67 20.78
N ASP A 192 0.68 -9.31 21.63
CA ASP A 192 0.40 -9.41 23.07
C ASP A 192 0.80 -8.11 23.78
N PRO A 193 0.23 -7.79 24.97
CA PRO A 193 0.55 -6.55 25.69
C PRO A 193 2.04 -6.35 26.03
N LYS A 194 2.82 -7.43 26.05
CA LYS A 194 4.28 -7.41 26.29
C LYS A 194 5.09 -7.22 25.00
N ASP A 195 4.49 -7.47 23.85
CA ASP A 195 5.12 -7.52 22.53
C ASP A 195 4.21 -6.87 21.47
N ILE A 196 3.74 -5.66 21.76
CA ILE A 196 2.86 -4.91 20.86
C ILE A 196 3.69 -4.37 19.67
N ILE A 197 3.14 -4.54 18.47
CA ILE A 197 3.67 -3.95 17.23
C ILE A 197 2.65 -2.99 16.62
N ALA A 198 3.11 -1.81 16.22
CA ALA A 198 2.36 -0.89 15.38
C ALA A 198 2.37 -1.39 13.93
N LYS A 199 1.24 -1.29 13.24
CA LYS A 199 1.08 -1.68 11.84
C LYS A 199 0.48 -0.53 11.05
N VAL A 200 1.06 -0.26 9.88
CA VAL A 200 0.58 0.78 8.97
C VAL A 200 0.64 0.27 7.54
N ARG A 201 -0.39 0.64 6.76
CA ARG A 201 -0.52 0.29 5.35
C ARG A 201 -0.50 1.53 4.48
N PHE A 202 0.37 1.55 3.48
CA PHE A 202 0.51 2.66 2.55
C PHE A 202 0.55 2.16 1.11
N GLU A 203 -0.49 2.48 0.34
CA GLU A 203 -0.59 2.10 -1.06
C GLU A 203 0.01 3.22 -1.93
N LEU A 204 0.78 2.86 -2.95
CA LEU A 204 1.50 3.82 -3.79
C LEU A 204 1.02 3.71 -5.24
N CYS A 205 0.65 4.84 -5.81
CA CYS A 205 0.22 4.97 -7.20
C CYS A 205 1.23 5.81 -7.99
N LEU A 206 1.90 5.21 -8.97
CA LEU A 206 2.84 5.91 -9.84
C LEU A 206 2.16 6.43 -11.10
N GLU A 207 2.58 7.60 -11.54
CA GLU A 207 2.22 8.15 -12.84
C GLU A 207 3.11 7.54 -13.93
N ARG A 208 2.53 7.19 -15.08
CA ARG A 208 3.30 6.77 -16.26
C ARG A 208 4.09 7.97 -16.83
N ALA A 209 5.26 7.70 -17.41
CA ALA A 209 6.12 8.72 -18.00
C ALA A 209 5.62 9.18 -19.38
#